data_AF-A0A173V514-F1
#
_entry.id   AF-A0A173V514-F1
#
_cell.length_a   1.000
_cell.length_b   1.000
_cell.length_c   1.000
_cell.angle_alpha   90.00
_cell.angle_beta   90.00
_cell.angle_gamma   90.00
#
_symmetry.space_group_name_H-M   'P 1'
#
loop_
_entity.id
_entity.type
_entity.pdbx_description
1 polymer ?
#
loop_
_entity_poly.entity_id
_entity_poly.type
_entity_poly.pdbx_seq_one_letter_code
_entity_poly.pdbx_strand_id
1 'polypeptide(L)'
;MAKKKIKEISLVEMVEIDEKNMVTEIYNIRKQENYTSNYKDYCIDYIEYKSIEDKIQNVELQLLNLLGDRTKKGGVSYWRFRYEYRKLKDEKNVQLPELEILSQDFNELLNKMNSARNYLHHMTDAKFIEWANYRKKQMMDYPGVFGKWPDSVIVSDGYEKVSAEWLWQLVLHQIELKKDVRKILQQMKRDYSRIYGKSMRIEKNWREVLDNSAFEISKNGIKRYNGDID
;
A
#
# COMPACT_ATOMS: atom_id res chain seq x y z
N MET A 1 16.23 -21.77 18.28
CA MET A 1 16.70 -21.81 16.88
C MET A 1 15.93 -20.87 15.96
N ALA A 2 14.60 -20.86 15.94
CA ALA A 2 13.80 -19.96 15.09
C ALA A 2 14.06 -18.46 15.34
N LYS A 3 14.12 -18.02 16.61
CA LYS A 3 14.51 -16.63 16.95
C LYS A 3 15.89 -16.23 16.42
N LYS A 4 16.84 -17.16 16.35
CA LYS A 4 18.20 -16.89 15.83
C LYS A 4 18.20 -16.82 14.30
N LYS A 5 17.43 -17.70 13.63
CA LYS A 5 17.21 -17.68 12.18
C LYS A 5 16.45 -16.43 11.70
N ILE A 6 15.42 -15.99 12.45
CA ILE A 6 14.70 -14.74 12.18
C ILE A 6 15.62 -13.53 12.39
N LYS A 7 16.49 -13.57 13.40
CA LYS A 7 17.49 -12.51 13.64
C LYS A 7 18.62 -12.50 12.60
N GLU A 8 19.02 -13.66 12.10
CA GLU A 8 19.97 -13.79 10.98
C GLU A 8 19.35 -13.28 9.67
N ILE A 9 18.06 -13.53 9.40
CA ILE A 9 17.31 -12.92 8.28
C ILE A 9 17.21 -11.39 8.45
N SER A 10 17.19 -10.88 9.69
CA SER A 10 17.16 -9.43 9.95
C SER A 10 18.51 -8.72 9.81
N LEU A 11 19.63 -9.46 9.68
CA LEU A 11 20.99 -8.91 9.66
C LEU A 11 21.76 -9.18 8.36
N VAL A 12 21.22 -9.99 7.45
CA VAL A 12 21.66 -9.98 6.05
C VAL A 12 21.07 -8.74 5.42
N GLU A 13 21.93 -7.88 4.88
CA GLU A 13 21.60 -6.66 4.16
C GLU A 13 20.30 -6.83 3.36
N MET A 14 19.22 -6.13 3.77
CA MET A 14 17.94 -6.02 3.04
C MET A 14 18.10 -5.45 1.61
N VAL A 15 19.34 -5.28 1.15
CA VAL A 15 19.76 -4.81 -0.16
C VAL A 15 19.80 -5.96 -1.18
N GLU A 16 19.89 -7.23 -0.77
CA GLU A 16 20.06 -8.36 -1.72
C GLU A 16 19.10 -9.56 -1.55
N ILE A 17 17.97 -9.42 -0.84
CA ILE A 17 16.93 -10.43 -0.98
C ILE A 17 16.12 -10.11 -2.25
N ASP A 18 16.45 -10.81 -3.35
CA ASP A 18 15.62 -10.82 -4.56
C ASP A 18 14.17 -11.16 -4.16
N GLU A 19 13.21 -10.31 -4.55
CA GLU A 19 11.78 -10.49 -4.29
C GLU A 19 11.31 -11.90 -4.73
N LYS A 20 11.94 -12.45 -5.77
CA LYS A 20 11.70 -13.81 -6.27
C LYS A 20 12.08 -14.89 -5.25
N ASN A 21 13.17 -14.71 -4.50
CA ASN A 21 13.62 -15.64 -3.48
C ASN A 21 12.66 -15.66 -2.29
N MET A 22 12.18 -14.49 -1.83
CA MET A 22 11.19 -14.41 -0.73
C MET A 22 9.89 -15.15 -1.06
N VAL A 23 9.35 -14.94 -2.26
CA VAL A 23 8.12 -15.61 -2.68
C VAL A 23 8.31 -17.13 -2.64
N THR A 24 9.40 -17.62 -3.25
CA THR A 24 9.73 -19.05 -3.27
C THR A 24 9.94 -19.62 -1.87
N GLU A 25 10.64 -18.91 -0.99
CA GLU A 25 10.86 -19.33 0.40
C GLU A 25 9.55 -19.46 1.19
N ILE A 26 8.66 -18.46 1.09
CA ILE A 26 7.33 -18.50 1.71
C ILE A 26 6.56 -19.73 1.23
N TYR A 27 6.52 -19.98 -0.08
CA TYR A 27 5.84 -21.15 -0.64
C TYR A 27 6.47 -22.47 -0.20
N ASN A 28 7.80 -22.54 -0.10
CA ASN A 28 8.51 -23.74 0.34
C ASN A 28 8.24 -24.07 1.80
N ILE A 29 8.17 -23.05 2.69
CA ILE A 29 7.83 -23.26 4.11
C ILE A 29 6.40 -23.80 4.24
N ARG A 30 5.44 -23.26 3.48
CA ARG A 30 4.04 -23.73 3.49
C ARG A 30 3.88 -25.19 3.02
N LYS A 31 4.85 -25.72 2.27
CA LYS A 31 4.86 -27.11 1.78
C LYS A 31 5.54 -28.09 2.73
N GLN A 32 6.12 -27.66 3.84
CA GLN A 32 6.74 -28.56 4.82
C GLN A 32 5.64 -29.38 5.53
N GLU A 33 5.78 -30.71 5.57
CA GLU A 33 4.78 -31.63 6.12
C GLU A 33 4.37 -31.31 7.57
N ASN A 34 5.26 -30.69 8.33
CA ASN A 34 5.04 -30.39 9.76
C ASN A 34 4.40 -29.01 10.00
N TYR A 35 4.26 -28.17 8.98
CA TYR A 35 3.78 -26.79 9.15
C TYR A 35 2.31 -26.75 9.64
N THR A 36 1.45 -27.54 9.01
CA THR A 36 0.02 -27.61 9.35
C THR A 36 -0.22 -28.12 10.77
N SER A 37 0.62 -29.06 11.23
CA SER A 37 0.53 -29.66 12.57
C SER A 37 1.10 -28.75 13.66
N ASN A 38 2.06 -27.89 13.33
CA ASN A 38 2.78 -27.02 14.27
C ASN A 38 2.57 -25.52 14.03
N TYR A 39 1.49 -25.11 13.35
CA TYR A 39 1.26 -23.69 13.00
C TYR A 39 1.29 -22.74 14.21
N LYS A 40 0.91 -23.25 15.40
CA LYS A 40 0.95 -22.51 16.67
C LYS A 40 2.38 -22.12 17.10
N ASP A 41 3.38 -22.88 16.66
CA ASP A 41 4.80 -22.60 16.88
C ASP A 41 5.32 -21.51 15.93
N TYR A 42 4.53 -21.16 14.90
CA TYR A 42 4.79 -20.09 13.94
C TYR A 42 3.82 -18.93 14.13
N CYS A 43 3.62 -18.53 15.39
CA CYS A 43 2.86 -17.34 15.73
C CYS A 43 3.77 -16.17 16.10
N ILE A 44 3.31 -14.97 15.76
CA ILE A 44 3.93 -13.69 16.09
C ILE A 44 3.03 -13.00 17.12
N ASP A 45 3.62 -12.20 17.99
CA ASP A 45 2.85 -11.31 18.86
C ASP A 45 1.94 -10.40 18.02
N TYR A 46 0.68 -10.28 18.42
CA TYR A 46 -0.30 -9.54 17.63
C TYR A 46 0.02 -8.04 17.56
N ILE A 47 0.51 -7.45 18.65
CA ILE A 47 0.87 -6.03 18.69
C ILE A 47 2.10 -5.76 17.82
N GLU A 48 3.09 -6.67 17.84
CA GLU A 48 4.24 -6.61 16.94
C GLU A 48 3.81 -6.68 15.47
N TYR A 49 2.94 -7.63 15.11
CA TYR A 49 2.40 -7.73 13.76
C TYR A 49 1.65 -6.46 13.34
N LYS A 50 0.75 -5.94 14.18
CA LYS A 50 0.01 -4.70 13.90
C LYS A 50 0.94 -3.51 13.71
N SER A 51 2.01 -3.39 14.50
CA SER A 51 3.03 -2.35 14.29
C SER A 51 3.71 -2.44 12.92
N ILE A 52 4.02 -3.66 12.45
CA ILE A 52 4.60 -3.88 11.11
C ILE A 52 3.58 -3.54 10.03
N GLU A 53 2.35 -4.03 10.17
CA GLU A 53 1.25 -3.79 9.24
C GLU A 53 0.99 -2.30 9.09
N ASP A 54 0.85 -1.56 10.19
CA ASP A 54 0.54 -0.12 10.17
C ASP A 54 1.65 0.69 9.49
N LYS A 55 2.94 0.35 9.73
CA LYS A 55 4.08 0.99 9.07
C LYS A 55 4.06 0.78 7.56
N ILE A 56 3.74 -0.44 7.12
CA ILE A 56 3.67 -0.80 5.70
C ILE A 56 2.46 -0.15 5.05
N GLN A 57 1.28 -0.29 5.66
CA GLN A 57 0.03 0.25 5.14
C GLN A 57 0.10 1.77 5.04
N ASN A 58 0.69 2.48 6.00
CA ASN A 58 0.83 3.94 5.90
C ASN A 58 1.56 4.37 4.62
N VAL A 59 2.63 3.67 4.22
CA VAL A 59 3.35 3.95 2.97
C VAL A 59 2.49 3.61 1.75
N GLU A 60 1.81 2.46 1.76
CA GLU A 60 0.88 2.06 0.70
C GLU A 60 -0.22 3.10 0.50
N LEU A 61 -0.87 3.53 1.58
CA LEU A 61 -1.92 4.54 1.59
C LEU A 61 -1.45 5.87 0.97
N GLN A 62 -0.25 6.33 1.33
CA GLN A 62 0.34 7.53 0.73
C GLN A 62 0.56 7.36 -0.78
N LEU A 63 1.11 6.22 -1.21
CA LEU A 63 1.31 5.92 -2.63
C LEU A 63 -0.02 5.86 -3.38
N LEU A 64 -1.03 5.22 -2.82
CA LEU A 64 -2.36 5.13 -3.43
C LEU A 64 -3.00 6.50 -3.64
N ASN A 65 -2.83 7.44 -2.70
CA ASN A 65 -3.26 8.82 -2.90
C ASN A 65 -2.46 9.50 -4.02
N LEU A 66 -1.12 9.41 -4.00
CA LEU A 66 -0.25 10.03 -5.00
C LEU A 66 -0.43 9.48 -6.41
N LEU A 67 -0.94 8.25 -6.57
CA LEU A 67 -1.04 7.60 -7.88
C LEU A 67 -2.49 7.52 -8.38
N GLY A 68 -3.43 7.25 -7.47
CA GLY A 68 -4.79 6.83 -7.79
C GLY A 68 -5.89 7.78 -7.34
N ASP A 69 -5.62 8.86 -6.59
CA ASP A 69 -6.70 9.75 -6.15
C ASP A 69 -7.36 10.47 -7.34
N ARG A 70 -8.69 10.42 -7.44
CA ARG A 70 -9.48 11.05 -8.51
C ARG A 70 -10.38 12.17 -8.00
N THR A 71 -10.20 12.59 -6.74
CA THR A 71 -10.98 13.65 -6.12
C THR A 71 -10.88 14.93 -6.97
N LYS A 72 -12.03 15.40 -7.45
CA LYS A 72 -12.11 16.51 -8.43
C LYS A 72 -11.58 17.84 -7.89
N LYS A 73 -11.75 18.11 -6.59
CA LYS A 73 -11.30 19.34 -5.94
C LYS A 73 -10.22 18.99 -4.91
N GLY A 74 -9.04 19.61 -5.02
CA GLY A 74 -7.95 19.46 -4.05
C GLY A 74 -7.16 18.15 -4.10
N GLY A 75 -7.63 17.13 -4.84
CA GLY A 75 -6.89 15.86 -5.00
C GLY A 75 -5.66 16.02 -5.90
N VAL A 76 -4.53 15.47 -5.46
CA VAL A 76 -3.26 15.46 -6.20
C VAL A 76 -2.85 14.02 -6.41
N SER A 77 -2.78 13.61 -7.68
CA SER A 77 -2.27 12.31 -8.07
C SER A 77 -1.70 12.33 -9.47
N TYR A 78 -0.94 11.30 -9.83
CA TYR A 78 -0.46 11.11 -11.19
C TYR A 78 -1.60 10.97 -12.22
N TRP A 79 -2.69 10.26 -11.86
CA TRP A 79 -3.87 10.20 -12.72
C TRP A 79 -4.46 11.60 -12.95
N ARG A 80 -4.59 12.41 -11.88
CA ARG A 80 -5.11 13.78 -11.98
C ARG A 80 -4.20 14.67 -12.79
N PHE A 81 -2.89 14.56 -12.62
CA PHE A 81 -1.90 15.27 -13.43
C PHE A 81 -2.16 15.03 -14.92
N ARG A 82 -2.26 13.77 -15.38
CA ARG A 82 -2.50 13.47 -16.80
C ARG A 82 -3.88 13.92 -17.29
N TYR A 83 -4.89 13.81 -16.43
CA TYR A 83 -6.23 14.30 -16.74
C TYR A 83 -6.25 15.82 -16.98
N GLU A 84 -5.69 16.60 -16.04
CA GLU A 84 -5.63 18.06 -16.16
C GLU A 84 -4.68 18.49 -17.29
N TYR A 85 -3.60 17.75 -17.55
CA TYR A 85 -2.70 18.01 -18.69
C TYR A 85 -3.44 17.96 -20.02
N ARG A 86 -4.21 16.88 -20.26
CA ARG A 86 -5.05 16.76 -21.46
C ARG A 86 -6.09 17.88 -21.52
N LYS A 87 -6.73 18.17 -20.39
CA LYS A 87 -7.70 19.27 -20.30
C LYS A 87 -7.11 20.62 -20.73
N LEU A 88 -5.93 20.97 -20.23
CA LEU A 88 -5.25 22.22 -20.60
C LEU A 88 -4.87 22.26 -22.08
N LYS A 89 -4.43 21.13 -22.63
CA LYS A 89 -4.03 21.04 -24.03
C LYS A 89 -5.23 21.09 -24.97
N ASP A 90 -6.23 20.25 -24.72
CA ASP A 90 -7.33 19.99 -25.64
C ASP A 90 -8.47 21.02 -25.50
N GLU A 91 -8.80 21.42 -24.27
CA GLU A 91 -9.92 22.36 -24.02
C GLU A 91 -9.45 23.81 -23.94
N LYS A 92 -8.24 24.06 -23.45
CA LYS A 92 -7.70 25.43 -23.27
C LYS A 92 -6.63 25.81 -24.29
N ASN A 93 -6.34 24.93 -25.25
CA ASN A 93 -5.41 25.16 -26.35
C ASN A 93 -4.01 25.65 -25.91
N VAL A 94 -3.54 25.17 -24.75
CA VAL A 94 -2.20 25.50 -24.24
C VAL A 94 -1.16 24.67 -25.01
N GLN A 95 -0.12 25.32 -25.53
CA GLN A 95 0.99 24.63 -26.19
C GLN A 95 1.80 23.84 -25.17
N LEU A 96 1.61 22.52 -25.18
CA LEU A 96 2.26 21.57 -24.29
C LEU A 96 2.86 20.42 -25.12
N PRO A 97 4.04 19.88 -24.73
CA PRO A 97 4.63 18.71 -25.37
C PRO A 97 3.65 17.54 -25.51
N GLU A 98 3.86 16.66 -26.49
CA GLU A 98 3.06 15.43 -26.55
C GLU A 98 3.50 14.45 -25.47
N LEU A 99 2.53 13.94 -24.70
CA LEU A 99 2.76 12.80 -23.82
C LEU A 99 2.41 11.51 -24.54
N GLU A 100 3.12 10.44 -24.20
CA GLU A 100 2.83 9.09 -24.69
C GLU A 100 1.41 8.67 -24.30
N ILE A 101 0.69 8.10 -25.26
CA ILE A 101 -0.63 7.51 -25.02
C ILE A 101 -0.44 6.28 -24.14
N LEU A 102 -1.14 6.24 -23.01
CA LEU A 102 -1.10 5.09 -22.11
C LEU A 102 -1.82 3.90 -22.73
N SER A 103 -1.23 2.72 -22.65
CA SER A 103 -1.87 1.47 -23.06
C SER A 103 -3.11 1.16 -22.21
N GLN A 104 -3.97 0.26 -22.69
CA GLN A 104 -5.13 -0.21 -21.93
C GLN A 104 -4.70 -0.82 -20.58
N ASP A 105 -3.73 -1.73 -20.57
CA ASP A 105 -3.20 -2.35 -19.35
C ASP A 105 -2.73 -1.32 -18.33
N PHE A 106 -2.14 -0.21 -18.78
CA PHE A 106 -1.68 0.84 -17.90
C PHE A 106 -2.87 1.66 -17.32
N ASN A 107 -3.91 1.88 -18.11
CA ASN A 107 -5.14 2.50 -17.60
C ASN A 107 -5.84 1.59 -16.57
N GLU A 108 -5.84 0.28 -16.80
CA GLU A 108 -6.34 -0.71 -15.84
C GLU A 108 -5.52 -0.71 -14.54
N LEU A 109 -4.20 -0.57 -14.64
CA LEU A 109 -3.31 -0.39 -13.50
C LEU A 109 -3.67 0.87 -12.68
N LEU A 110 -3.94 2.01 -13.33
CA LEU A 110 -4.38 3.22 -12.63
C LEU A 110 -5.80 3.09 -12.05
N ASN A 111 -6.69 2.30 -12.68
CA ASN A 111 -7.99 1.96 -12.12
C ASN A 111 -7.84 1.11 -10.85
N LYS A 112 -6.95 0.10 -10.88
CA LYS A 112 -6.62 -0.72 -9.71
C LYS A 112 -6.16 0.15 -8.53
N MET A 113 -5.27 1.10 -8.76
CA MET A 113 -4.80 2.04 -7.72
C MET A 113 -5.94 2.88 -7.14
N ASN A 114 -6.84 3.40 -7.98
CA ASN A 114 -7.99 4.17 -7.51
C ASN A 114 -8.97 3.29 -6.69
N SER A 115 -9.27 2.09 -7.15
CA SER A 115 -10.14 1.16 -6.44
C SER A 115 -9.56 0.77 -5.08
N ALA A 116 -8.26 0.45 -5.03
CA ALA A 116 -7.57 0.14 -3.77
C ALA A 116 -7.56 1.34 -2.82
N ARG A 117 -7.28 2.56 -3.32
CA ARG A 117 -7.37 3.80 -2.54
C ARG A 117 -8.75 3.95 -1.92
N ASN A 118 -9.81 3.85 -2.72
CA ASN A 118 -11.19 4.00 -2.24
C ASN A 118 -11.55 2.92 -1.23
N TYR A 119 -11.10 1.68 -1.47
CA TYR A 119 -11.31 0.57 -0.56
C TYR A 119 -10.60 0.76 0.78
N LEU A 120 -9.41 1.35 0.83
CA LEU A 120 -8.67 1.51 2.08
C LEU A 120 -8.97 2.81 2.83
N HIS A 121 -9.24 3.91 2.11
CA HIS A 121 -9.37 5.25 2.71
C HIS A 121 -10.79 5.76 2.89
N HIS A 122 -11.77 5.16 2.22
CA HIS A 122 -13.11 5.73 2.14
C HIS A 122 -14.14 4.70 2.58
N MET A 123 -14.89 4.99 3.65
CA MET A 123 -16.09 4.25 4.02
C MET A 123 -17.30 5.05 3.56
N THR A 124 -18.03 4.53 2.58
CA THR A 124 -19.30 5.11 2.11
C THR A 124 -20.45 4.17 2.41
N ASP A 125 -21.67 4.68 2.36
CA ASP A 125 -22.89 3.88 2.48
C ASP A 125 -22.91 2.73 1.47
N ALA A 126 -22.52 3.00 0.21
CA ALA A 126 -22.44 1.97 -0.83
C ALA A 126 -21.44 0.86 -0.48
N LYS A 127 -20.27 1.23 0.04
CA LYS A 127 -19.25 0.26 0.47
C LYS A 127 -19.70 -0.52 1.71
N PHE A 128 -20.42 0.14 2.63
CA PHE A 128 -20.98 -0.52 3.81
C PHE A 128 -21.99 -1.59 3.40
N ILE A 129 -22.86 -1.31 2.43
CA ILE A 129 -23.80 -2.27 1.85
C ILE A 129 -23.04 -3.42 1.15
N GLU A 130 -22.02 -3.11 0.36
CA GLU A 130 -21.17 -4.11 -0.29
C GLU A 130 -20.51 -5.04 0.73
N TRP A 131 -19.95 -4.49 1.82
CA TRP A 131 -19.37 -5.26 2.91
C TRP A 131 -20.39 -6.15 3.61
N ALA A 132 -21.62 -5.66 3.83
CA ALA A 132 -22.68 -6.47 4.40
C ALA A 132 -23.03 -7.65 3.48
N ASN A 133 -23.11 -7.44 2.17
CA ASN A 133 -23.35 -8.51 1.20
C ASN A 133 -22.18 -9.49 1.12
N TYR A 134 -20.95 -8.98 1.13
CA TYR A 134 -19.75 -9.80 1.15
C TYR A 134 -19.69 -10.66 2.42
N ARG A 135 -19.99 -10.10 3.59
CA ARG A 135 -20.05 -10.85 4.85
C ARG A 135 -21.10 -11.96 4.82
N LYS A 136 -22.31 -11.67 4.30
CA LYS A 136 -23.35 -12.69 4.10
C LYS A 136 -22.86 -13.83 3.22
N LYS A 137 -22.17 -13.52 2.12
CA LYS A 137 -21.57 -14.52 1.25
C LYS A 137 -20.50 -15.34 1.98
N GLN A 138 -19.60 -14.69 2.70
CA GLN A 138 -18.57 -15.39 3.48
C GLN A 138 -19.14 -16.34 4.53
N MET A 139 -20.25 -15.98 5.18
CA MET A 139 -20.94 -16.87 6.12
C MET A 139 -21.52 -18.12 5.44
N MET A 140 -21.95 -18.00 4.17
CA MET A 140 -22.40 -19.15 3.37
C MET A 140 -21.21 -20.00 2.89
N ASP A 141 -20.16 -19.37 2.40
CA ASP A 141 -18.98 -20.04 1.83
C ASP A 141 -18.11 -20.70 2.93
N TYR A 142 -18.14 -20.16 4.16
CA TYR A 142 -17.32 -20.60 5.30
C TYR A 142 -18.15 -20.75 6.57
N PRO A 143 -19.05 -21.76 6.64
CA PRO A 143 -19.92 -21.95 7.79
C PRO A 143 -19.12 -22.20 9.07
N GLY A 144 -19.46 -21.47 10.14
CA GLY A 144 -18.84 -21.61 11.47
C GLY A 144 -17.56 -20.80 11.70
N VAL A 145 -16.97 -20.18 10.66
CA VAL A 145 -15.82 -19.28 10.83
C VAL A 145 -16.23 -17.93 11.41
N PHE A 146 -17.43 -17.47 11.06
CA PHE A 146 -17.95 -16.18 11.50
C PHE A 146 -19.19 -16.38 12.37
N GLY A 147 -19.33 -15.51 13.38
CA GLY A 147 -20.56 -15.39 14.14
C GLY A 147 -21.73 -14.90 13.27
N LYS A 148 -22.91 -14.79 13.88
CA LYS A 148 -24.10 -14.27 13.23
C LYS A 148 -23.87 -12.83 12.74
N TRP A 149 -24.37 -12.49 11.54
CA TRP A 149 -24.31 -11.13 11.00
C TRP A 149 -25.57 -10.76 10.20
N PRO A 150 -26.21 -9.60 10.46
CA PRO A 150 -25.97 -8.73 11.62
C PRO A 150 -26.39 -9.42 12.92
N ASP A 151 -25.82 -9.00 14.04
CA ASP A 151 -26.22 -9.45 15.38
C ASP A 151 -26.62 -8.26 16.26
N SER A 152 -27.33 -8.56 17.35
CA SER A 152 -27.72 -7.62 18.40
C SER A 152 -26.55 -7.17 19.29
N VAL A 153 -25.39 -7.82 19.16
CA VAL A 153 -24.17 -7.53 19.93
C VAL A 153 -23.07 -7.06 18.99
N ILE A 154 -22.42 -5.96 19.36
CA ILE A 154 -21.19 -5.50 18.69
C ILE A 154 -20.03 -6.30 19.28
N VAL A 155 -19.38 -7.12 18.45
CA VAL A 155 -18.21 -7.91 18.84
C VAL A 155 -16.95 -7.15 18.43
N SER A 156 -15.99 -7.01 19.35
CA SER A 156 -14.66 -6.47 19.09
C SER A 156 -13.62 -7.51 19.48
N ASP A 157 -13.07 -8.21 18.49
CA ASP A 157 -12.10 -9.26 18.72
C ASP A 157 -10.71 -8.68 19.03
N GLY A 158 -10.08 -9.21 20.08
CA GLY A 158 -8.67 -8.98 20.41
C GLY A 158 -7.89 -10.29 20.32
N TYR A 159 -6.65 -10.22 19.86
CA TYR A 159 -5.78 -11.38 19.72
C TYR A 159 -4.46 -11.15 20.46
N GLU A 160 -3.94 -12.17 21.12
CA GLU A 160 -2.58 -12.14 21.69
C GLU A 160 -1.52 -12.47 20.64
N LYS A 161 -1.88 -13.37 19.71
CA LYS A 161 -0.97 -13.92 18.71
C LYS A 161 -1.65 -14.04 17.36
N VAL A 162 -0.85 -13.95 16.30
CA VAL A 162 -1.28 -14.14 14.91
C VAL A 162 -0.40 -15.15 14.22
N SER A 163 -0.98 -15.96 13.34
CA SER A 163 -0.20 -16.89 12.51
C SER A 163 0.75 -16.14 11.59
N ALA A 164 1.97 -16.66 11.39
CA ALA A 164 2.95 -16.12 10.44
C ALA A 164 2.41 -16.03 9.00
N GLU A 165 1.35 -16.77 8.65
CA GLU A 165 0.70 -16.65 7.34
C GLU A 165 0.21 -15.23 7.06
N TRP A 166 -0.26 -14.49 8.08
CA TRP A 166 -0.69 -13.11 7.92
C TRP A 166 0.45 -12.18 7.54
N LEU A 167 1.65 -12.40 8.11
CA LEU A 167 2.85 -11.65 7.74
C LEU A 167 3.27 -12.00 6.31
N TRP A 168 3.21 -13.27 5.91
CA TRP A 168 3.52 -13.67 4.54
C TRP A 168 2.57 -13.06 3.52
N GLN A 169 1.26 -13.05 3.79
CA GLN A 169 0.29 -12.40 2.91
C GLN A 169 0.58 -10.90 2.78
N LEU A 170 0.93 -10.24 3.88
CA LEU A 170 1.35 -8.84 3.85
C LEU A 170 2.57 -8.63 2.95
N VAL A 171 3.62 -9.46 3.07
CA VAL A 171 4.82 -9.37 2.23
C VAL A 171 4.51 -9.61 0.75
N LEU A 172 3.74 -10.65 0.43
CA LEU A 172 3.36 -10.98 -0.94
C LEU A 172 2.58 -9.84 -1.60
N HIS A 173 1.64 -9.25 -0.86
CA HIS A 173 0.89 -8.08 -1.31
C HIS A 173 1.82 -6.89 -1.62
N GLN A 174 2.79 -6.61 -0.74
CA GLN A 174 3.74 -5.50 -0.96
C GLN A 174 4.66 -5.72 -2.15
N ILE A 175 5.06 -6.97 -2.45
CA ILE A 175 5.86 -7.27 -3.65
C ILE A 175 5.08 -6.90 -4.91
N GLU A 176 3.81 -7.29 -5.01
CA GLU A 176 2.96 -6.96 -6.16
C GLU A 176 2.68 -5.45 -6.24
N LEU A 177 2.36 -4.79 -5.12
CA LEU A 177 2.17 -3.35 -5.08
C LEU A 177 3.42 -2.61 -5.58
N LYS A 178 4.61 -3.01 -5.11
CA LYS A 178 5.88 -2.38 -5.49
C LYS A 178 6.16 -2.50 -6.99
N LYS A 179 5.86 -3.66 -7.58
CA LYS A 179 5.97 -3.88 -9.04
C LYS A 179 5.07 -2.92 -9.81
N ASP A 180 3.82 -2.78 -9.37
CA ASP A 180 2.85 -1.88 -9.96
C ASP A 180 3.24 -0.40 -9.82
N VAL A 181 3.66 0.02 -8.63
CA VAL A 181 4.17 1.38 -8.35
C VAL A 181 5.40 1.69 -9.19
N ARG A 182 6.35 0.75 -9.34
CA ARG A 182 7.54 0.94 -10.19
C ARG A 182 7.17 1.20 -11.65
N LYS A 183 6.20 0.46 -12.21
CA LYS A 183 5.71 0.70 -13.58
C LYS A 183 5.18 2.13 -13.72
N ILE A 184 4.37 2.58 -12.76
CA ILE A 184 3.81 3.92 -12.79
C ILE A 184 4.91 4.98 -12.68
N LEU A 185 5.85 4.79 -11.76
CA LEU A 185 6.98 5.70 -11.56
C LEU A 185 7.84 5.87 -12.81
N GLN A 186 8.11 4.80 -13.56
CA GLN A 186 8.84 4.92 -14.82
C GLN A 186 8.06 5.70 -15.88
N GLN A 187 6.73 5.56 -15.94
CA GLN A 187 5.92 6.38 -16.83
C GLN A 187 5.89 7.85 -16.38
N MET A 188 5.75 8.11 -15.08
CA MET A 188 5.86 9.47 -14.52
C MET A 188 7.17 10.12 -14.95
N LYS A 189 8.30 9.44 -14.76
CA LYS A 189 9.61 9.94 -15.20
C LYS A 189 9.64 10.28 -16.68
N ARG A 190 9.08 9.42 -17.54
CA ARG A 190 8.98 9.69 -18.99
C ARG A 190 8.16 10.94 -19.29
N ASP A 191 6.99 11.07 -18.69
CA ASP A 191 6.12 12.23 -18.90
C ASP A 191 6.77 13.53 -18.42
N TYR A 192 7.31 13.54 -17.20
CA TYR A 192 8.01 14.71 -16.65
C TYR A 192 9.27 15.05 -17.47
N SER A 193 9.98 14.05 -18.01
CA SER A 193 11.15 14.32 -18.85
C SER A 193 10.78 15.04 -20.15
N ARG A 194 9.61 14.72 -20.72
CA ARG A 194 9.09 15.43 -21.91
C ARG A 194 8.73 16.88 -21.61
N ILE A 195 8.14 17.13 -20.44
CA ILE A 195 7.76 18.48 -20.02
C ILE A 195 9.00 19.32 -19.71
N TYR A 196 9.96 18.74 -19.00
CA TYR A 196 11.14 19.45 -18.54
C TYR A 196 12.25 19.55 -19.59
N GLY A 197 12.20 18.71 -20.64
CA GLY A 197 13.21 18.64 -21.70
C GLY A 197 14.50 17.94 -21.30
N LYS A 198 14.57 17.33 -20.11
CA LYS A 198 15.72 16.53 -19.64
C LYS A 198 15.25 15.27 -18.92
N SER A 199 16.08 14.23 -18.95
CA SER A 199 15.80 12.97 -18.28
C SER A 199 15.66 13.15 -16.77
N MET A 200 14.50 12.79 -16.23
CA MET A 200 14.24 12.78 -14.79
C MET A 200 15.03 11.66 -14.09
N ARG A 201 15.69 12.01 -12.99
CA ARG A 201 16.43 11.10 -12.12
C ARG A 201 15.85 11.17 -10.70
N ILE A 202 15.93 10.05 -9.99
CA ILE A 202 15.55 9.97 -8.58
C ILE A 202 16.83 9.78 -7.81
N GLU A 203 17.17 10.77 -6.99
CA GLU A 203 18.31 10.70 -6.08
C GLU A 203 17.79 10.25 -4.71
N LYS A 204 18.43 9.21 -4.17
CA LYS A 204 18.15 8.72 -2.82
C LYS A 204 19.31 9.14 -1.94
N ASN A 205 19.09 10.16 -1.12
CA ASN A 205 20.09 10.62 -0.18
C ASN A 205 19.89 9.89 1.15
N TRP A 206 20.87 9.08 1.54
CA TRP A 206 20.89 8.48 2.87
C TRP A 206 21.51 9.47 3.85
N ARG A 207 20.83 9.68 4.98
CA ARG A 207 21.35 10.46 6.10
C ARG A 207 21.31 9.57 7.33
N GLU A 208 22.45 9.44 8.01
CA GLU A 208 22.55 8.59 9.20
C GLU A 208 21.75 9.14 10.38
N VAL A 209 21.69 10.47 10.50
CA VAL A 209 21.01 11.16 11.58
C VAL A 209 19.99 12.13 10.99
N LEU A 210 18.73 12.00 11.44
CA LEU A 210 17.76 13.08 11.32
C LEU A 210 18.00 14.04 12.49
N ASP A 211 18.84 15.04 12.25
CA ASP A 211 19.11 16.07 13.25
C ASP A 211 17.90 17.01 13.45
N ASN A 212 18.01 17.93 14.41
CA ASN A 212 16.95 18.86 14.75
C ASN A 212 16.80 20.02 13.75
N SER A 213 17.62 20.12 12.69
CA SER A 213 17.55 21.23 11.73
C SER A 213 16.21 21.32 11.01
N ALA A 214 15.54 20.18 10.83
CA ALA A 214 14.21 20.09 10.21
C ALA A 214 13.06 20.11 11.23
N PHE A 215 13.34 20.14 12.54
CA PHE A 215 12.30 19.96 13.56
C PHE A 215 11.25 21.06 13.52
N GLU A 216 11.66 22.33 13.43
CA GLU A 216 10.73 23.46 13.33
C GLU A 216 9.90 23.42 12.04
N ILE A 217 10.47 22.90 10.95
CA ILE A 217 9.72 22.68 9.69
C ILE A 217 8.63 21.64 9.91
N SER A 218 8.96 20.50 10.53
CA SER A 218 7.99 19.46 10.87
C SER A 218 6.89 19.97 11.79
N LYS A 219 7.24 20.76 12.81
CA LYS A 219 6.29 21.38 13.75
C LYS A 219 5.32 22.32 13.02
N ASN A 220 5.82 23.15 12.10
CA ASN A 220 4.97 24.01 11.27
C ASN A 220 4.03 23.21 10.36
N GLY A 221 4.51 22.08 9.83
CA GLY A 221 3.68 21.15 9.07
C GLY A 221 2.54 20.55 9.91
N ILE A 222 2.86 20.09 11.12
CA ILE A 222 1.88 19.54 12.08
C ILE A 222 0.84 20.60 12.46
N LYS A 223 1.26 21.83 12.77
CA LYS A 223 0.34 22.95 13.05
C LYS A 223 -0.62 23.19 11.89
N ARG A 224 -0.14 23.20 10.64
CA ARG A 224 -1.01 23.33 9.47
C ARG A 224 -2.02 22.19 9.32
N TYR A 225 -1.65 20.97 9.70
CA TYR A 225 -2.51 19.80 9.59
C TYR A 225 -3.58 19.75 10.69
N ASN A 226 -3.20 20.06 11.93
CA ASN A 226 -4.10 19.99 13.09
C ASN A 226 -4.89 21.28 13.33
N GLY A 227 -4.58 22.36 12.62
CA GLY A 227 -5.03 23.71 12.97
C GLY A 227 -4.16 24.31 14.09
N ASP A 228 -4.28 25.63 14.29
CA ASP A 228 -3.66 26.27 15.45
C ASP A 228 -4.37 25.75 16.70
N ILE A 229 -3.61 25.07 17.56
CA ILE A 229 -4.02 24.80 18.93
C ILE A 229 -3.60 26.06 19.70
N ASP A 230 -4.51 27.02 19.80
CA ASP A 230 -4.43 28.11 20.77
C ASP A 230 -4.56 27.57 22.20
#